data_AF-A0A7S0GX91-F1
#
_entry.id   AF-A0A7S0GX91-F1
#
_cell.length_a   1.000
_cell.length_b   1.000
_cell.length_c   1.000
_cell.angle_alpha   90.00
_cell.angle_beta   90.00
_cell.angle_gamma   90.00
#
_symmetry.space_group_name_H-M   'P 1'
#
loop_
_entity.id
_entity.type
_entity.pdbx_description
1 polymer ?
#
loop_
_entity_poly.entity_id
_entity_poly.type
_entity_poly.pdbx_seq_one_letter_code
_entity_poly.pdbx_strand_id
1 'polypeptide(L)'
;MGKTLAPGDAHRREQRKKEVARNKAKRKAAREEALEKASVETLEGELAKIEELKRAGLATNEKVQRIKVLEDAIGRHKAQREADAARGAPAPAPVPKVKNIGALRAPSSGLELASTAAARADSGLGERRVQDSVYYHPTLNPTGKPPPGKPQKYKAASQIRAEMEDAAAGEDEDDEDDGWGVVGEPRVGSGAEAGASGGGLDVWIDGVGPPPLHPP
;
A
#
# COMPACT_ATOMS: atom_id res chain seq x y z
N MET A 1 -26.92 -32.26 -7.04
CA MET A 1 -27.96 -31.54 -6.25
C MET A 1 -27.55 -30.08 -6.11
N GLY A 2 -28.27 -29.19 -6.79
CA GLY A 2 -27.97 -27.76 -6.81
C GLY A 2 -28.22 -27.13 -5.44
N LYS A 3 -27.21 -26.44 -4.90
CA LYS A 3 -27.35 -25.65 -3.68
C LYS A 3 -28.29 -24.49 -3.98
N THR A 4 -29.55 -24.62 -3.58
CA THR A 4 -30.54 -23.54 -3.61
C THR A 4 -30.04 -22.44 -2.70
N LEU A 5 -29.50 -21.37 -3.28
CA LEU A 5 -29.11 -20.18 -2.52
C LEU A 5 -30.34 -19.65 -1.78
N ALA A 6 -30.15 -19.26 -0.53
CA ALA A 6 -31.17 -18.51 0.20
C ALA A 6 -31.60 -17.28 -0.64
N PRO A 7 -32.90 -16.96 -0.74
CA PRO A 7 -33.40 -15.88 -1.60
C PRO A 7 -32.70 -14.52 -1.40
N GLY A 8 -32.26 -14.21 -0.16
CA GLY A 8 -31.49 -13.01 0.15
C GLY A 8 -30.03 -13.01 -0.37
N ASP A 9 -29.45 -14.18 -0.62
CA ASP A 9 -28.10 -14.32 -1.18
C ASP A 9 -28.10 -14.15 -2.71
N ALA A 10 -29.21 -14.46 -3.39
CA ALA A 10 -29.36 -14.16 -4.82
C ALA A 10 -29.32 -12.65 -5.09
N HIS A 11 -30.13 -11.86 -4.36
CA HIS A 11 -30.14 -10.39 -4.50
C HIS A 11 -28.77 -9.78 -4.14
N ARG A 12 -28.10 -10.25 -3.08
CA ARG A 12 -26.76 -9.78 -2.71
C ARG A 12 -25.73 -10.07 -3.80
N ARG A 13 -25.77 -11.26 -4.41
CA ARG A 13 -24.87 -11.62 -5.52
C ARG A 13 -25.14 -10.79 -6.77
N GLU A 14 -26.40 -10.51 -7.09
CA GLU A 14 -26.76 -9.61 -8.19
C GLU A 14 -26.26 -8.19 -7.95
N GLN A 15 -26.44 -7.66 -6.74
CA GLN A 15 -25.92 -6.33 -6.37
C GLN A 15 -24.39 -6.28 -6.47
N ARG A 16 -23.68 -7.29 -5.95
CA ARG A 16 -22.23 -7.40 -6.10
C ARG A 16 -21.80 -7.50 -7.57
N LYS A 17 -22.52 -8.28 -8.39
CA LYS A 17 -22.22 -8.40 -9.83
C LYS A 17 -22.39 -7.05 -10.55
N LYS A 18 -23.47 -6.32 -10.26
CA LYS A 18 -23.70 -4.96 -10.77
C LYS A 18 -22.61 -3.99 -10.32
N GLU A 19 -22.22 -4.05 -9.05
CA GLU A 19 -21.16 -3.20 -8.50
C GLU A 19 -19.80 -3.48 -9.13
N VAL A 20 -19.42 -4.76 -9.25
CA VAL A 20 -18.17 -5.18 -9.91
C VAL A 20 -18.16 -4.76 -11.37
N ALA A 21 -19.30 -4.92 -12.08
CA ALA A 21 -19.44 -4.47 -13.47
C ALA A 21 -19.25 -2.94 -13.59
N ARG A 22 -19.90 -2.16 -12.73
CA ARG A 22 -19.73 -0.69 -12.66
C ARG A 22 -18.27 -0.33 -12.37
N ASN A 23 -17.62 -0.98 -11.41
CA ASN A 23 -16.23 -0.70 -11.07
C ASN A 23 -15.28 -1.06 -12.21
N LYS A 24 -15.53 -2.15 -12.94
CA LYS A 24 -14.77 -2.51 -14.15
C LYS A 24 -14.98 -1.49 -15.27
N ALA A 25 -16.21 -1.02 -15.48
CA ALA A 25 -16.51 0.03 -16.44
C ALA A 25 -15.80 1.35 -16.08
N LYS A 26 -15.88 1.79 -14.82
CA LYS A 26 -15.16 2.97 -14.32
C LYS A 26 -13.65 2.86 -14.53
N ARG A 27 -13.06 1.69 -14.24
CA ARG A 27 -11.63 1.45 -14.49
C ARG A 27 -11.28 1.45 -15.98
N LYS A 28 -12.17 0.99 -16.86
CA LYS A 28 -11.96 1.04 -18.31
C LYS A 28 -12.02 2.48 -18.82
N ALA A 29 -13.05 3.22 -18.44
CA ALA A 29 -13.21 4.63 -18.79
C ALA A 29 -12.02 5.48 -18.31
N ALA A 30 -11.57 5.31 -17.07
CA ALA A 30 -10.41 6.02 -16.55
C ALA A 30 -9.11 5.71 -17.32
N ARG A 31 -8.96 4.49 -17.86
CA ARG A 31 -7.81 4.13 -18.71
C ARG A 31 -7.92 4.77 -20.10
N GLU A 32 -9.12 4.82 -20.66
CA GLU A 32 -9.39 5.48 -21.95
C GLU A 32 -9.14 6.98 -21.83
N GLU A 33 -9.67 7.62 -20.79
CA GLU A 33 -9.43 9.04 -20.50
C GLU A 33 -7.93 9.33 -20.26
N ALA A 34 -7.20 8.45 -19.58
CA ALA A 34 -5.75 8.60 -19.42
C ALA A 34 -5.00 8.48 -20.76
N LEU A 35 -5.47 7.66 -21.70
CA LEU A 35 -4.90 7.56 -23.04
C LEU A 35 -5.23 8.79 -23.89
N GLU A 36 -6.42 9.35 -23.76
CA GLU A 36 -6.85 10.58 -24.47
C GLU A 36 -6.14 11.84 -23.94
N LYS A 37 -5.72 11.84 -22.67
CA LYS A 37 -4.94 12.94 -22.10
C LYS A 37 -3.45 12.82 -22.37
N ALA A 38 -2.96 11.64 -22.75
CA ALA A 38 -1.56 11.43 -23.05
C ALA A 38 -1.17 12.17 -24.35
N SER A 39 0.09 12.59 -24.45
CA SER A 39 0.57 13.22 -25.68
C SER A 39 0.89 12.18 -26.75
N VAL A 40 0.74 12.55 -28.02
CA VAL A 40 1.08 11.67 -29.15
C VAL A 40 2.54 11.19 -29.06
N GLU A 41 3.47 12.08 -28.68
CA GLU A 41 4.88 11.72 -28.47
C GLU A 41 5.07 10.65 -27.40
N THR A 42 4.30 10.72 -26.30
CA THR A 42 4.38 9.71 -25.23
C THR A 42 3.82 8.35 -25.69
N LEU A 43 2.74 8.35 -26.46
CA LEU A 43 2.16 7.14 -27.04
C LEU A 43 3.09 6.50 -28.07
N GLU A 44 3.71 7.30 -28.95
CA GLU A 44 4.69 6.84 -29.94
C GLU A 44 5.97 6.30 -29.27
N GLY A 45 6.42 6.93 -28.17
CA GLY A 45 7.55 6.44 -27.38
C GLY A 45 7.27 5.11 -26.67
N GLU A 46 6.06 4.89 -26.15
CA GLU A 46 5.64 3.58 -25.62
C GLU A 46 5.54 2.53 -26.73
N LEU A 47 4.98 2.90 -27.88
CA LEU A 47 4.85 2.02 -29.04
C LEU A 47 6.22 1.52 -29.50
N ALA A 48 7.19 2.42 -29.68
CA ALA A 48 8.54 2.08 -30.12
C ALA A 48 9.23 1.06 -29.19
N LYS A 49 9.12 1.25 -27.87
CA LYS A 49 9.67 0.31 -26.87
C LYS A 49 9.04 -1.08 -26.99
N ILE A 50 7.72 -1.14 -27.16
CA ILE A 50 7.01 -2.42 -27.25
C ILE A 50 7.28 -3.10 -28.60
N GLU A 51 7.42 -2.34 -29.68
CA GLU A 51 7.83 -2.86 -30.98
C GLU A 51 9.26 -3.40 -30.98
N GLU A 52 10.19 -2.74 -30.30
CA GLU A 52 11.56 -3.25 -30.13
C GLU A 52 11.54 -4.61 -29.41
N LEU A 53 10.76 -4.73 -28.33
CA LEU A 53 10.54 -6.00 -27.65
C LEU A 53 9.90 -7.05 -28.57
N LYS A 54 9.01 -6.64 -29.49
CA LYS A 54 8.40 -7.54 -30.48
C LYS A 54 9.41 -8.00 -31.52
N ARG A 55 10.25 -7.09 -32.04
CA ARG A 55 11.34 -7.42 -32.97
C ARG A 55 12.36 -8.36 -32.33
N ALA A 56 12.64 -8.17 -31.05
CA ALA A 56 13.53 -9.03 -30.27
C ALA A 56 12.88 -10.36 -29.81
N GLY A 57 11.62 -10.64 -30.17
CA GLY A 57 10.92 -11.88 -29.80
C GLY A 57 10.53 -11.99 -28.32
N LEU A 58 10.69 -10.92 -27.54
CA LEU A 58 10.42 -10.83 -26.09
C LEU A 58 9.03 -10.23 -25.77
N ALA A 59 8.19 -10.02 -26.79
CA ALA A 59 6.85 -9.48 -26.62
C ALA A 59 5.83 -10.58 -26.29
N THR A 60 5.18 -10.46 -25.14
CA THR A 60 4.01 -11.26 -24.77
C THR A 60 2.79 -10.87 -25.61
N ASN A 61 1.76 -11.72 -25.64
CA ASN A 61 0.49 -11.41 -26.30
C ASN A 61 -0.16 -10.12 -25.78
N GLU A 62 -0.02 -9.85 -24.48
CA GLU A 62 -0.49 -8.59 -23.86
C GLU A 62 0.22 -7.36 -24.44
N LYS A 63 1.53 -7.45 -24.69
CA LYS A 63 2.30 -6.38 -25.34
C LYS A 63 1.83 -6.16 -26.78
N VAL A 64 1.50 -7.23 -27.51
CA VAL A 64 0.93 -7.14 -28.87
C VAL A 64 -0.45 -6.49 -28.86
N GLN A 65 -1.29 -6.79 -27.87
CA GLN A 65 -2.57 -6.09 -27.69
C GLN A 65 -2.36 -4.62 -27.32
N ARG A 66 -1.35 -4.32 -26.50
CA ARG A 66 -1.01 -2.94 -26.13
C ARG A 66 -0.55 -2.12 -27.33
N ILE A 67 0.20 -2.70 -28.27
CA ILE A 67 0.55 -2.07 -29.57
C ILE A 67 -0.73 -1.58 -30.27
N LYS A 68 -1.72 -2.46 -30.48
CA LYS A 68 -2.98 -2.09 -31.15
C LYS A 68 -3.71 -0.96 -30.44
N VAL A 69 -3.78 -1.01 -29.11
CA VAL A 69 -4.42 0.05 -28.31
C VAL A 69 -3.69 1.40 -28.46
N LEU A 70 -2.36 1.38 -28.54
CA LEU A 70 -1.55 2.58 -28.75
C LEU A 70 -1.73 3.13 -30.17
N GLU A 71 -1.72 2.27 -31.20
CA GLU A 71 -1.99 2.63 -32.60
C GLU A 71 -3.37 3.30 -32.75
N ASP A 72 -4.42 2.70 -32.17
CA ASP A 72 -5.79 3.25 -32.20
C ASP A 72 -5.88 4.60 -31.48
N ALA A 73 -5.15 4.78 -30.37
CA ALA A 73 -5.13 6.05 -29.63
C ALA A 73 -4.41 7.15 -30.40
N ILE A 74 -3.27 6.83 -31.03
CA ILE A 74 -2.52 7.76 -31.89
C ILE A 74 -3.38 8.17 -33.10
N GLY A 75 -4.08 7.22 -33.72
CA GLY A 75 -5.00 7.49 -34.83
C GLY A 75 -6.12 8.45 -34.43
N ARG A 76 -6.75 8.23 -33.26
CA ARG A 76 -7.77 9.14 -32.72
C ARG A 76 -7.23 10.55 -32.45
N HIS A 77 -6.05 10.68 -31.85
CA HIS A 77 -5.43 11.98 -31.63
C HIS A 77 -5.12 12.72 -32.94
N LYS A 78 -4.59 12.01 -33.95
CA LYS A 78 -4.27 12.59 -35.27
C LYS A 78 -5.56 13.04 -35.99
N ALA A 79 -6.59 12.21 -36.00
CA ALA A 79 -7.89 12.54 -36.57
C ALA A 79 -8.56 13.72 -35.85
N GLN A 80 -8.47 13.79 -34.52
CA GLN A 80 -8.97 14.93 -33.74
C GLN A 80 -8.26 16.22 -34.13
N ARG A 81 -6.93 16.19 -34.26
CA ARG A 81 -6.14 17.36 -34.70
C ARG A 81 -6.48 17.78 -36.12
N GLU A 82 -6.72 16.84 -37.03
CA GLU A 82 -7.13 17.13 -38.41
C GLU A 82 -8.53 17.75 -38.45
N ALA A 83 -9.48 17.22 -37.68
CA ALA A 83 -10.83 17.76 -37.56
C ALA A 83 -10.83 19.17 -36.94
N ASP A 84 -10.01 19.40 -35.91
CA ASP A 84 -9.85 20.71 -35.27
C ASP A 84 -9.19 21.72 -36.22
N ALA A 85 -8.19 21.28 -37.00
CA ALA A 85 -7.55 22.10 -38.03
C ALA A 85 -8.52 22.45 -39.16
N ALA A 86 -9.33 21.50 -39.62
CA ALA A 86 -10.38 21.74 -40.62
C ALA A 86 -11.47 22.70 -40.11
N ARG A 87 -11.73 22.71 -38.80
CA ARG A 87 -12.64 23.66 -38.14
C ARG A 87 -12.00 25.05 -37.90
N GLY A 88 -10.72 25.22 -38.22
CA GLY A 88 -9.99 26.47 -37.99
C GLY A 88 -9.72 26.76 -36.51
N ALA A 89 -9.73 25.75 -35.65
CA ALA A 89 -9.39 25.92 -34.25
C ALA A 89 -7.89 26.25 -34.10
N PRO A 90 -7.51 27.19 -33.21
CA PRO A 90 -6.10 27.48 -32.95
C PRO A 90 -5.40 26.24 -32.42
N ALA A 91 -4.10 26.10 -32.75
CA ALA A 91 -3.30 24.95 -32.35
C ALA A 91 -3.45 24.69 -30.83
N PRO A 92 -3.78 23.46 -30.40
CA PRO A 92 -4.02 23.18 -29.00
C PRO A 92 -2.75 23.41 -28.18
N ALA A 93 -2.93 23.90 -26.95
CA ALA A 93 -1.85 24.11 -26.00
C ALA A 93 -1.03 22.82 -25.79
N PRO A 94 0.30 22.93 -25.58
CA PRO A 94 1.16 21.76 -25.44
C PRO A 94 0.72 20.90 -24.26
N VAL A 95 0.29 19.66 -24.55
CA VAL A 95 -0.06 18.68 -23.54
C VAL A 95 1.19 18.28 -22.74
N PRO A 96 1.11 18.21 -21.39
CA PRO A 96 2.26 17.88 -20.56
C PRO A 96 2.75 16.45 -20.85
N LYS A 97 4.06 16.29 -21.03
CA LYS A 97 4.69 14.99 -21.29
C LYS A 97 4.67 14.15 -20.02
N VAL A 98 3.86 13.09 -19.98
CA VAL A 98 3.85 12.11 -18.90
C VAL A 98 4.83 10.99 -19.21
N LYS A 99 5.80 10.78 -18.31
CA LYS A 99 6.92 9.83 -18.53
C LYS A 99 6.48 8.36 -18.54
N ASN A 100 5.34 8.02 -17.93
CA ASN A 100 4.83 6.65 -17.81
C ASN A 100 3.29 6.63 -17.87
N ILE A 101 2.68 6.21 -18.98
CA ILE A 101 1.20 6.07 -19.05
C ILE A 101 0.76 4.87 -18.19
N GLY A 102 1.62 3.86 -18.05
CA GLY A 102 1.42 2.71 -17.15
C GLY A 102 1.34 3.06 -15.66
N ALA A 103 1.87 4.23 -15.25
CA ALA A 103 1.80 4.71 -13.87
C ALA A 103 0.45 5.38 -13.53
N LEU A 104 -0.39 5.71 -14.52
CA LEU A 104 -1.76 6.19 -14.31
C LEU A 104 -2.76 5.06 -13.97
N ARG A 105 -2.27 3.85 -13.65
CA ARG A 105 -3.12 2.82 -13.04
C ARG A 105 -3.67 3.40 -11.73
N ALA A 106 -4.95 3.78 -11.75
CA ALA A 106 -5.68 4.33 -10.62
C ALA A 106 -5.22 3.69 -9.29
N PRO A 107 -4.94 4.49 -8.23
CA PRO A 107 -4.45 3.99 -6.95
C PRO A 107 -5.58 3.19 -6.30
N SER A 108 -5.64 1.92 -6.64
CA SER A 108 -6.46 0.93 -5.97
C SER A 108 -5.49 -0.08 -5.38
N SER A 109 -5.45 -0.08 -4.05
CA SER A 109 -4.64 -0.93 -3.16
C SER A 109 -3.12 -0.71 -3.18
N GLY A 110 -2.65 0.17 -2.28
CA GLY A 110 -1.71 -0.20 -1.21
C GLY A 110 -0.42 -0.95 -1.57
N LEU A 111 0.22 -0.64 -2.70
CA LEU A 111 1.56 -1.14 -3.01
C LEU A 111 2.51 0.04 -3.23
N GLU A 112 2.80 0.75 -2.14
CA GLU A 112 3.91 1.71 -2.02
C GLU A 112 5.24 0.94 -1.91
N LEU A 113 5.65 0.21 -2.95
CA LEU A 113 6.89 -0.57 -2.91
C LEU A 113 7.91 -0.22 -4.00
N ALA A 114 7.76 0.87 -4.75
CA ALA A 114 8.79 1.23 -5.75
C ALA A 114 8.98 2.73 -6.01
N SER A 115 8.42 3.62 -5.19
CA SER A 115 8.62 5.08 -5.37
C SER A 115 9.00 5.79 -4.07
N THR A 116 9.68 5.08 -3.16
CA THR A 116 9.84 5.51 -1.76
C THR A 116 11.08 6.35 -1.48
N ALA A 117 12.09 6.36 -2.36
CA ALA A 117 13.32 7.13 -2.12
C ALA A 117 13.12 8.62 -2.42
N ALA A 118 12.55 8.96 -3.59
CA ALA A 118 12.36 10.35 -4.00
C ALA A 118 11.35 11.11 -3.11
N ALA A 119 10.24 10.45 -2.71
CA ALA A 119 9.25 11.06 -1.83
C ALA A 119 9.72 11.20 -0.35
N ARG A 120 10.65 10.35 0.10
CA ARG A 120 11.26 10.47 1.44
C ARG A 120 12.36 11.52 1.49
N ALA A 121 13.13 11.67 0.41
CA ALA A 121 14.13 12.73 0.30
C ALA A 121 13.49 14.11 0.46
N ASP A 122 12.34 14.34 -0.18
CA ASP A 122 11.58 15.59 -0.07
C ASP A 122 11.02 15.85 1.34
N SER A 123 10.69 14.78 2.09
CA SER A 123 10.23 14.88 3.48
C SER A 123 11.36 14.91 4.52
N GLY A 124 12.63 14.91 4.09
CA GLY A 124 13.80 14.94 4.97
C GLY A 124 14.04 13.67 5.79
N LEU A 125 13.31 12.59 5.51
CA LEU A 125 13.34 11.34 6.29
C LEU A 125 14.37 10.32 5.82
N GLY A 126 15.13 10.62 4.75
CA GLY A 126 16.23 9.79 4.26
C GLY A 126 15.84 8.35 3.89
N GLU A 127 16.81 7.44 4.01
CA GLU A 127 16.62 6.00 3.79
C GLU A 127 15.70 5.38 4.85
N ARG A 128 14.93 4.34 4.51
CA ARG A 128 14.01 3.72 5.49
C ARG A 128 14.79 3.02 6.60
N ARG A 129 14.57 3.47 7.83
CA ARG A 129 15.14 2.82 9.03
C ARG A 129 14.33 1.60 9.44
N VAL A 130 14.94 0.72 10.23
CA VAL A 130 14.27 -0.46 10.76
C VAL A 130 13.09 -0.07 11.68
N GLN A 131 13.28 0.99 12.47
CA GLN A 131 12.30 1.58 13.39
C GLN A 131 11.07 2.15 12.67
N ASP A 132 11.21 2.50 11.40
CA ASP A 132 10.11 3.03 10.59
C ASP A 132 9.14 1.90 10.16
N SER A 133 9.49 0.62 10.37
CA SER A 133 8.64 -0.52 10.07
C SER A 133 7.45 -0.58 11.04
N VAL A 134 6.25 -0.86 10.52
CA VAL A 134 5.06 -1.10 11.35
C VAL A 134 5.24 -2.34 12.23
N TYR A 135 6.12 -3.25 11.84
CA TYR A 135 6.39 -4.47 12.57
C TYR A 135 7.55 -4.33 13.56
N TYR A 136 8.19 -3.17 13.63
CA TYR A 136 9.31 -2.96 14.56
C TYR A 136 8.81 -2.97 16.00
N HIS A 137 9.50 -3.74 16.83
CA HIS A 137 9.36 -3.71 18.28
C HIS A 137 10.75 -3.89 18.88
N PRO A 138 11.20 -3.04 19.82
CA PRO A 138 12.58 -3.03 20.30
C PRO A 138 13.04 -4.40 20.84
N THR A 139 12.15 -5.12 21.54
CA THR A 139 12.46 -6.45 22.11
C THR A 139 11.97 -7.62 21.24
N LEU A 140 10.68 -7.64 20.85
CA LEU A 140 10.06 -8.78 20.15
C LEU A 140 10.41 -8.89 18.66
N ASN A 141 10.77 -7.78 18.00
CA ASN A 141 11.15 -7.77 16.58
C ASN A 141 12.08 -6.60 16.25
N PRO A 142 13.34 -6.64 16.71
CA PRO A 142 14.30 -5.56 16.51
C PRO A 142 14.68 -5.39 15.03
N THR A 143 14.41 -6.40 14.20
CA THR A 143 14.69 -6.37 12.76
C THR A 143 13.57 -5.72 11.94
N GLY A 144 12.42 -5.44 12.55
CA GLY A 144 11.26 -4.88 11.87
C GLY A 144 10.71 -5.76 10.73
N LYS A 145 11.09 -7.05 10.69
CA LYS A 145 10.68 -7.98 9.63
C LYS A 145 9.20 -8.29 9.73
N PRO A 146 8.48 -8.41 8.62
CA PRO A 146 7.07 -8.74 8.67
C PRO A 146 6.92 -10.20 9.12
N PRO A 147 5.85 -10.53 9.88
CA PRO A 147 5.50 -11.91 10.16
C PRO A 147 5.30 -12.71 8.85
N PRO A 148 5.51 -14.04 8.85
CA PRO A 148 5.33 -14.88 7.67
C PRO A 148 3.97 -14.65 6.99
N GLY A 149 4.00 -14.50 5.66
CA GLY A 149 2.79 -14.27 4.85
C GLY A 149 2.25 -12.83 4.84
N LYS A 150 2.83 -11.90 5.62
CA LYS A 150 2.47 -10.48 5.56
C LYS A 150 3.51 -9.67 4.76
N PRO A 151 3.10 -8.65 3.99
CA PRO A 151 4.03 -7.78 3.27
C PRO A 151 4.70 -6.78 4.22
N GLN A 152 5.92 -6.33 3.87
CA GLN A 152 6.61 -5.23 4.56
C GLN A 152 5.78 -3.95 4.50
N LYS A 153 5.62 -3.27 5.64
CA LYS A 153 4.86 -2.02 5.79
C LYS A 153 5.63 -1.06 6.68
N TYR A 154 5.50 0.22 6.41
CA TYR A 154 6.18 1.28 7.13
C TYR A 154 5.19 2.34 7.61
N LYS A 155 5.53 3.02 8.70
CA LYS A 155 4.78 4.16 9.25
C LYS A 155 4.73 5.31 8.23
N ALA A 156 3.69 6.14 8.33
CA ALA A 156 3.56 7.34 7.50
C ALA A 156 4.66 8.36 7.86
N ALA A 157 5.06 9.20 6.89
CA ALA A 157 6.09 10.21 7.11
C ALA A 157 5.76 11.16 8.28
N SER A 158 4.48 11.54 8.42
CA SER A 158 3.98 12.37 9.52
C SER A 158 4.14 11.73 10.89
N GLN A 159 3.85 10.42 11.01
CA GLN A 159 3.99 9.69 12.27
C GLN A 159 5.45 9.61 12.71
N ILE A 160 6.36 9.37 11.77
CA ILE A 160 7.79 9.27 12.06
C ILE A 160 8.36 10.61 12.51
N ARG A 161 7.92 11.72 11.90
CA ARG A 161 8.34 13.06 12.34
C ARG A 161 7.88 13.35 13.77
N ALA A 162 6.62 13.06 14.09
CA ALA A 162 6.10 13.28 15.44
C ALA A 162 6.87 12.46 16.50
N GLU A 163 7.18 11.19 16.22
CA GLU A 163 7.99 10.36 17.12
C GLU A 163 9.44 10.86 17.28
N MET A 164 10.02 11.47 16.24
CA MET A 164 11.36 12.05 16.31
C MET A 164 11.39 13.37 17.10
N GLU A 165 10.32 14.16 17.05
CA GLU A 165 10.16 15.40 17.82
C GLU A 165 9.92 15.11 19.31
N ASP A 166 9.12 14.10 19.62
CA ASP A 166 8.87 13.63 21.00
C ASP A 166 10.16 13.06 21.64
N ALA A 167 10.91 12.25 20.88
CA ALA A 167 12.21 11.73 21.34
C ALA A 167 13.26 12.83 21.56
N ALA A 168 13.19 13.94 20.82
CA ALA A 168 14.10 15.08 21.01
C ALA A 168 13.70 15.96 22.20
N ALA A 169 12.43 15.96 22.61
CA ALA A 169 11.93 16.71 23.76
C ALA A 169 12.20 16.01 25.11
N GLY A 170 12.55 14.72 25.10
CA GLY A 170 12.81 13.92 26.30
C GLY A 170 14.26 13.91 26.78
N GLU A 171 15.16 14.72 26.20
CA GLU A 171 16.59 14.78 26.59
C GLU A 171 16.96 16.04 27.41
N ASP A 172 16.00 16.94 27.70
CA ASP A 172 16.22 18.16 28.49
C ASP A 172 15.26 18.20 29.71
N GLU A 173 15.53 17.44 30.77
CA GLU A 173 15.08 17.72 32.16
C GLU A 173 15.46 16.52 33.05
N ASP A 174 16.56 16.65 33.79
CA ASP A 174 16.73 16.09 35.14
C ASP A 174 18.06 16.62 35.73
N ASP A 175 18.04 17.87 36.17
CA ASP A 175 18.92 18.34 37.23
C ASP A 175 18.12 19.26 38.16
N GLU A 176 18.20 18.95 39.46
CA GLU A 176 17.93 19.80 40.63
C GLU A 176 16.53 19.81 41.30
N ASP A 177 16.54 19.14 42.46
CA ASP A 177 15.79 19.27 43.72
C ASP A 177 15.16 20.65 44.03
N ASP A 178 13.94 20.64 44.58
CA ASP A 178 13.54 21.44 45.76
C ASP A 178 12.02 21.36 46.01
N GLY A 179 11.67 20.80 47.16
CA GLY A 179 10.29 20.51 47.55
C GLY A 179 9.48 21.70 48.10
N TRP A 180 8.15 21.52 48.12
CA TRP A 180 7.25 22.15 49.09
C TRP A 180 6.06 21.21 49.34
N GLY A 181 5.92 20.77 50.59
CA GLY A 181 4.90 19.84 51.02
C GLY A 181 3.53 20.48 51.27
N VAL A 182 2.50 19.63 51.28
CA VAL A 182 1.32 19.80 52.15
C VAL A 182 0.93 18.41 52.68
N VAL A 183 0.86 18.37 54.01
CA VAL A 183 0.56 17.23 54.88
C VAL A 183 -0.95 17.06 55.04
N GLY A 184 -1.42 15.80 55.09
CA GLY A 184 -2.71 15.38 55.66
C GLY A 184 -3.42 14.36 54.76
N GLU A 185 -3.71 13.10 55.12
CA GLU A 185 -3.68 12.33 56.37
C GLU A 185 -3.47 10.84 55.99
N PRO A 186 -2.93 9.98 56.87
CA PRO A 186 -2.86 8.55 56.64
C PRO A 186 -4.12 7.84 57.17
N ARG A 187 -4.93 7.24 56.29
CA ARG A 187 -5.95 6.28 56.72
C ARG A 187 -5.36 4.86 56.65
N VAL A 188 -4.72 4.48 57.75
CA VAL A 188 -4.37 3.08 58.09
C VAL A 188 -5.65 2.24 58.24
N GLY A 189 -5.60 1.00 57.74
CA GLY A 189 -6.76 0.13 57.54
C GLY A 189 -7.08 -0.85 58.67
N SER A 190 -7.93 -1.84 58.34
CA SER A 190 -8.13 -3.10 59.08
C SER A 190 -8.99 -4.05 58.22
N GLY A 191 -8.50 -5.23 57.85
CA GLY A 191 -8.98 -6.52 58.38
C GLY A 191 -10.03 -7.16 57.45
N ALA A 192 -9.66 -8.14 56.62
CA ALA A 192 -9.66 -9.58 56.91
C ALA A 192 -11.06 -10.23 56.80
N GLU A 193 -11.31 -10.99 55.73
CA GLU A 193 -11.97 -12.29 55.81
C GLU A 193 -11.85 -13.08 54.49
N ALA A 194 -11.74 -14.40 54.67
CA ALA A 194 -11.41 -15.40 53.68
C ALA A 194 -12.61 -15.81 52.82
N GLY A 195 -12.33 -16.28 51.60
CA GLY A 195 -13.31 -16.93 50.73
C GLY A 195 -12.61 -17.83 49.73
N ALA A 196 -12.39 -19.09 50.13
CA ALA A 196 -11.87 -20.15 49.29
C ALA A 196 -12.95 -20.72 48.35
N SER A 197 -12.67 -20.80 47.06
CA SER A 197 -13.20 -21.78 46.09
C SER A 197 -12.52 -21.47 44.75
N GLY A 198 -11.62 -22.28 44.19
CA GLY A 198 -11.87 -23.63 43.71
C GLY A 198 -11.89 -23.58 42.17
N GLY A 199 -10.85 -24.08 41.49
CA GLY A 199 -10.86 -24.15 40.02
C GLY A 199 -9.51 -24.42 39.34
N GLY A 200 -9.09 -25.69 39.35
CA GLY A 200 -8.40 -26.38 38.24
C GLY A 200 -7.12 -25.76 37.64
N LEU A 201 -5.96 -26.15 38.19
CA LEU A 201 -4.67 -26.09 37.49
C LEU A 201 -4.29 -27.51 37.05
N ASP A 202 -4.61 -27.89 35.82
CA ASP A 202 -4.02 -29.06 35.17
C ASP A 202 -2.70 -28.65 34.53
N VAL A 203 -1.62 -28.84 35.30
CA VAL A 203 -0.24 -28.80 34.85
C VAL A 203 0.05 -30.11 34.10
N TRP A 204 0.25 -30.03 32.78
CA TRP A 204 0.89 -31.08 31.99
C TRP A 204 2.30 -30.59 31.60
N ILE A 205 3.29 -31.01 32.38
CA ILE A 205 4.70 -31.08 31.99
C ILE A 205 5.02 -32.57 31.95
N ASP A 206 5.27 -33.10 30.75
CA ASP A 206 6.30 -34.13 30.51
C ASP A 206 6.26 -34.58 29.04
N GLY A 207 7.43 -34.62 28.38
CA GLY A 207 7.54 -35.20 27.05
C GLY A 207 8.75 -34.74 26.24
N VAL A 208 9.96 -35.03 26.75
CA VAL A 208 11.23 -34.98 26.02
C VAL A 208 11.11 -35.81 24.73
N GLY A 209 11.21 -35.15 23.56
CA GLY A 209 11.25 -35.83 22.27
C GLY A 209 12.60 -36.52 22.04
N PRO A 210 12.64 -37.71 21.39
CA PRO A 210 13.86 -38.49 21.23
C PRO A 210 14.85 -37.84 20.23
N PRO A 211 16.18 -38.07 20.40
CA PRO A 211 17.20 -37.46 19.54
C PRO A 211 17.29 -38.09 18.13
N PRO A 212 17.89 -37.40 17.15
CA PRO A 212 17.92 -37.82 15.74
C PRO A 212 18.93 -38.96 15.47
N LEU A 213 18.57 -39.84 14.53
CA LEU A 213 19.45 -40.87 13.96
C LEU A 213 20.31 -40.27 12.82
N HIS A 214 21.62 -40.48 12.87
CA HIS A 214 22.58 -40.11 11.81
C HIS A 214 22.58 -41.14 10.65
N PRO A 215 22.99 -40.75 9.43
CA PRO A 215 23.03 -41.62 8.25
C PRO A 215 24.37 -42.36 8.07
N PRO A 216 24.39 -43.53 7.40
CA PRO A 216 25.53 -43.98 6.59
C PRO A 216 25.41 -43.53 5.12
#